data_AF-A0A433DJA2-F1
#
_entry.id   AF-A0A433DJA2-F1
#
_cell.length_a   1.000
_cell.length_b   1.000
_cell.length_c   1.000
_cell.angle_alpha   90.00
_cell.angle_beta   90.00
_cell.angle_gamma   90.00
#
_symmetry.space_group_name_H-M   'P 1'
#
loop_
_entity.id
_entity.type
_entity.pdbx_description
1 polymer ?
#
loop_
_entity_poly.entity_id
_entity_poly.type
_entity_poly.pdbx_seq_one_letter_code
_entity_poly.pdbx_strand_id
1 'polypeptide(L)'
;MSQHIVDLIVASQENLTTLSADYGAYAGYIAAAVTATAVYYLYGKFTVPRQLRHLPNIPFSKTGAAMWRGEAIDITQKQLYLPAYGDHGILVMFSTDAENSSLTARLFGRSNIVFQNGDHWKRHRKIANPAFHRSMPVQLFGALTQALFKKFEADGNRVDVHDYLQRFSLDAIGKAGFGFDFNSIDDTESKWTKIYGDIRAGTSVPLFLLFPVLEQRFLWAFQHRRNLHQKMDQLDKLFMEVIGKKKQAIEQKEYEETFVADNEKDLLTLMIEANLTEQEGKGLSDSELRDNLAIFFAAVRKYEWSLPVDSIHRDGLKLNPKKLGSLEPVNLIVDFHPRY
;
A
#
# COMPACT_ATOMS: atom_id res chain seq x y z
N MET A 1 -73.07 -12.79 -5.28
CA MET A 1 -71.90 -11.99 -5.70
C MET A 1 -70.84 -11.81 -4.59
N SER A 2 -71.18 -12.03 -3.30
CA SER A 2 -70.24 -11.84 -2.17
C SER A 2 -69.22 -12.98 -1.98
N GLN A 3 -69.63 -14.25 -2.01
CA GLN A 3 -68.74 -15.40 -1.74
C GLN A 3 -67.60 -15.53 -2.74
N HIS A 4 -67.88 -15.31 -4.03
CA HIS A 4 -66.93 -15.52 -5.11
C HIS A 4 -65.74 -14.55 -5.07
N ILE A 5 -65.92 -13.37 -4.47
CA ILE A 5 -64.86 -12.37 -4.27
C ILE A 5 -64.01 -12.73 -3.06
N VAL A 6 -64.62 -13.27 -1.99
CA VAL A 6 -63.90 -13.73 -0.80
C VAL A 6 -62.99 -14.91 -1.15
N ASP A 7 -63.48 -15.88 -1.92
CA ASP A 7 -62.68 -17.05 -2.34
C ASP A 7 -61.49 -16.64 -3.23
N LEU A 8 -61.66 -15.61 -4.07
CA LEU A 8 -60.60 -15.07 -4.93
C LEU A 8 -59.53 -14.33 -4.12
N ILE A 9 -59.91 -13.65 -3.05
CA ILE A 9 -58.97 -12.97 -2.14
C ILE A 9 -58.20 -13.99 -1.31
N VAL A 10 -58.87 -15.02 -0.79
CA VAL A 10 -58.22 -16.09 -0.01
C VAL A 10 -57.24 -16.87 -0.89
N ALA A 11 -57.63 -17.26 -2.10
CA ALA A 11 -56.73 -17.95 -3.04
C ALA A 11 -55.54 -17.08 -3.48
N SER A 12 -55.74 -15.77 -3.61
CA SER A 12 -54.65 -14.80 -3.88
C SER A 12 -53.68 -14.70 -2.69
N GLN A 13 -54.20 -14.70 -1.46
CA GLN A 13 -53.41 -14.61 -0.24
C GLN A 13 -52.62 -15.90 0.03
N GLU A 14 -53.22 -17.07 -0.25
CA GLU A 14 -52.52 -18.36 -0.23
C GLU A 14 -51.42 -18.42 -1.31
N ASN A 15 -51.66 -17.93 -2.52
CA ASN A 15 -50.64 -17.86 -3.56
C ASN A 15 -49.49 -16.89 -3.23
N LEU A 16 -49.77 -15.77 -2.56
CA LEU A 16 -48.73 -14.83 -2.12
C LEU A 16 -47.88 -15.40 -0.98
N THR A 17 -48.50 -16.14 -0.06
CA THR A 17 -47.78 -16.80 1.04
C THR A 17 -46.92 -17.95 0.54
N THR A 18 -47.40 -18.78 -0.40
CA THR A 18 -46.59 -19.83 -1.06
C THR A 18 -45.45 -19.25 -1.89
N LEU A 19 -45.68 -18.19 -2.69
CA LEU A 19 -44.59 -17.51 -3.39
C LEU A 19 -43.55 -16.95 -2.40
N SER A 20 -43.96 -16.34 -1.28
CA SER A 20 -43.01 -15.82 -0.29
C SER A 20 -42.20 -16.93 0.39
N ALA A 21 -42.80 -18.09 0.64
CA ALA A 21 -42.12 -19.25 1.21
C ALA A 21 -41.12 -19.86 0.22
N ASP A 22 -41.51 -19.97 -1.05
CA ASP A 22 -40.64 -20.42 -2.13
C ASP A 22 -39.48 -19.44 -2.35
N TYR A 23 -39.73 -18.12 -2.39
CA TYR A 23 -38.68 -17.11 -2.46
C TYR A 23 -37.73 -17.18 -1.26
N GLY A 24 -38.24 -17.46 -0.06
CA GLY A 24 -37.42 -17.70 1.13
C GLY A 24 -36.51 -18.93 0.98
N ALA A 25 -37.03 -20.03 0.43
CA ALA A 25 -36.27 -21.23 0.15
C ALA A 25 -35.21 -21.00 -0.94
N TYR A 26 -35.58 -20.35 -2.06
CA TYR A 26 -34.65 -19.98 -3.14
C TYR A 26 -33.55 -19.04 -2.67
N ALA A 27 -33.88 -18.03 -1.84
CA ALA A 27 -32.90 -17.15 -1.22
C ALA A 27 -31.94 -17.95 -0.32
N GLY A 28 -32.45 -18.94 0.41
CA GLY A 28 -31.65 -19.88 1.20
C GLY A 28 -30.68 -20.71 0.36
N TYR A 29 -31.14 -21.28 -0.75
CA TYR A 29 -30.27 -22.04 -1.67
C TYR A 29 -29.19 -21.18 -2.32
N ILE A 30 -29.54 -19.96 -2.75
CA ILE A 30 -28.57 -19.01 -3.32
C ILE A 30 -27.53 -18.63 -2.26
N ALA A 31 -27.95 -18.30 -1.04
CA ALA A 31 -27.03 -17.97 0.05
C ALA A 31 -26.11 -19.16 0.39
N ALA A 32 -26.63 -20.38 0.42
CA ALA A 32 -25.84 -21.58 0.65
C ALA A 32 -24.82 -21.83 -0.48
N ALA A 33 -25.22 -21.67 -1.75
CA ALA A 33 -24.34 -21.83 -2.89
C ALA A 33 -23.21 -20.77 -2.93
N VAL A 34 -23.55 -19.51 -2.65
CA VAL A 34 -22.56 -18.42 -2.53
C VAL A 34 -21.60 -18.71 -1.39
N THR A 35 -22.10 -19.15 -0.24
CA THR A 35 -21.27 -19.49 0.93
C THR A 35 -20.35 -20.66 0.63
N ALA A 36 -20.85 -21.75 0.06
CA ALA A 36 -20.05 -22.92 -0.32
C ALA A 36 -18.96 -22.55 -1.34
N THR A 37 -19.30 -21.70 -2.33
CA THR A 37 -18.34 -21.20 -3.32
C THR A 37 -17.25 -20.34 -2.67
N ALA A 38 -17.62 -19.42 -1.78
CA ALA A 38 -16.68 -18.59 -1.05
C ALA A 38 -15.76 -19.43 -0.15
N VAL A 39 -16.30 -20.42 0.57
CA VAL A 39 -15.53 -21.35 1.40
C VAL A 39 -14.57 -22.18 0.55
N TYR A 40 -15.03 -22.73 -0.58
CA TYR A 40 -14.18 -23.48 -1.50
C TYR A 40 -13.05 -22.62 -2.07
N TYR A 41 -13.36 -21.37 -2.46
CA TYR A 41 -12.37 -20.42 -2.94
C TYR A 41 -11.31 -20.09 -1.88
N LEU A 42 -11.73 -19.79 -0.64
CA LEU A 42 -10.82 -19.53 0.47
C LEU A 42 -9.97 -20.77 0.80
N TYR A 43 -10.57 -21.97 0.82
CA TYR A 43 -9.84 -23.21 1.03
C TYR A 43 -8.75 -23.42 -0.03
N GLY A 44 -9.06 -23.15 -1.31
CA GLY A 44 -8.08 -23.19 -2.38
C GLY A 44 -6.93 -22.18 -2.23
N LYS A 45 -7.20 -21.00 -1.68
CA LYS A 45 -6.17 -19.97 -1.43
C LYS A 45 -5.22 -20.31 -0.29
N PHE A 46 -5.70 -21.02 0.73
CA PHE A 46 -4.90 -21.36 1.92
C PHE A 46 -4.33 -22.78 1.92
N THR A 47 -4.61 -23.58 0.89
CA THR A 47 -4.06 -24.93 0.75
C THR A 47 -3.05 -25.04 -0.38
N VAL A 48 -1.98 -25.79 -0.14
CA VAL A 48 -0.94 -26.01 -1.14
C VAL A 48 -1.49 -26.85 -2.30
N PRO A 49 -1.39 -26.38 -3.56
CA PRO A 49 -1.80 -27.14 -4.74
C PRO A 49 -1.16 -28.52 -4.76
N ARG A 50 -1.92 -29.55 -5.18
CA ARG A 50 -1.47 -30.96 -5.12
C ARG A 50 -0.07 -31.17 -5.74
N GLN A 51 0.22 -30.47 -6.83
CA GLN A 51 1.48 -30.55 -7.58
C GLN A 51 2.68 -30.03 -6.78
N LEU A 52 2.49 -29.10 -5.84
CA LEU A 52 3.56 -28.45 -5.07
C LEU A 52 3.69 -28.99 -3.64
N ARG A 53 2.89 -29.98 -3.25
CA ARG A 53 2.93 -30.56 -1.90
C ARG A 53 4.22 -31.31 -1.56
N HIS A 54 5.03 -31.62 -2.57
CA HIS A 54 6.35 -32.23 -2.39
C HIS A 54 7.40 -31.23 -1.88
N LEU A 55 7.13 -29.92 -2.00
CA LEU A 55 8.00 -28.88 -1.47
C LEU A 55 7.70 -28.67 0.03
N PRO A 56 8.71 -28.30 0.84
CA PRO A 56 8.48 -27.84 2.20
C PRO A 56 7.47 -26.69 2.17
N ASN A 57 6.52 -26.70 3.10
CA ASN A 57 5.53 -25.64 3.22
C ASN A 57 5.33 -25.26 4.68
N ILE A 58 4.89 -24.03 4.88
CA ILE A 58 4.50 -23.53 6.19
C ILE A 58 2.99 -23.43 6.20
N PRO A 59 2.31 -24.12 7.13
CA PRO A 59 0.87 -24.04 7.24
C PRO A 59 0.43 -22.59 7.45
N PHE A 60 -0.61 -22.18 6.72
CA PHE A 60 -1.16 -20.83 6.86
C PHE A 60 -1.58 -20.52 8.30
N SER A 61 -1.96 -21.53 9.10
CA SER A 61 -2.26 -21.35 10.53
C SER A 61 -1.09 -20.79 11.33
N LYS A 62 0.16 -21.16 11.04
CA LYS A 62 1.34 -20.62 11.73
C LYS A 62 1.59 -19.16 11.34
N THR A 63 1.52 -18.86 10.05
CA THR A 63 1.64 -17.49 9.53
C THR A 63 0.52 -16.59 10.04
N GLY A 64 -0.73 -17.08 10.01
CA GLY A 64 -1.89 -16.37 10.51
C GLY A 64 -1.81 -16.11 12.02
N ALA A 65 -1.31 -17.07 12.79
CA ALA A 65 -1.10 -16.89 14.22
C ALA A 65 0.02 -15.87 14.53
N ALA A 66 1.11 -15.86 13.76
CA ALA A 66 2.16 -14.84 13.87
C ALA A 66 1.61 -13.44 13.54
N MET A 67 0.82 -13.32 12.46
CA MET A 67 0.14 -12.08 12.08
C MET A 67 -0.85 -11.61 13.16
N TRP A 68 -1.62 -12.54 13.75
CA TRP A 68 -2.56 -12.24 14.82
C TRP A 68 -1.85 -11.75 16.09
N ARG A 69 -0.67 -12.30 16.39
CA ARG A 69 0.19 -11.83 17.49
C ARG A 69 0.92 -10.52 17.18
N GLY A 70 0.80 -10.00 15.95
CA GLY A 70 1.47 -8.77 15.54
C GLY A 70 3.00 -8.92 15.45
N GLU A 71 3.50 -10.15 15.22
CA GLU A 71 4.93 -10.39 15.09
C GLU A 71 5.50 -9.64 13.87
N ALA A 72 6.72 -9.12 13.99
CA ALA A 72 7.39 -8.47 12.88
C ALA A 72 7.69 -9.48 11.75
N ILE A 73 7.66 -9.00 10.50
CA ILE A 73 7.82 -9.84 9.30
C ILE A 73 9.20 -10.50 9.26
N ASP A 74 10.25 -9.80 9.66
CA ASP A 74 11.62 -10.32 9.72
C ASP A 74 11.80 -11.42 10.79
N ILE A 75 11.16 -11.25 11.95
CA ILE A 75 11.09 -12.28 13.00
C ILE A 75 10.38 -13.52 12.46
N THR A 76 9.20 -13.33 11.87
CA THR A 76 8.41 -14.41 11.25
C THR A 76 9.24 -15.11 10.16
N GLN A 77 9.93 -14.35 9.31
CA GLN A 77 10.80 -14.89 8.26
C GLN A 77 11.94 -15.73 8.81
N LYS A 78 12.62 -15.26 9.87
CA LYS A 78 13.73 -15.96 10.50
C LYS A 78 13.29 -17.22 11.27
N GLN A 79 12.13 -17.19 11.92
CA GLN A 79 11.67 -18.29 12.76
C GLN A 79 10.88 -19.36 12.01
N LEU A 80 10.12 -18.96 10.99
CA LEU A 80 9.25 -19.88 10.25
C LEU A 80 9.85 -20.20 8.88
N TYR A 81 10.08 -19.18 8.05
CA TYR A 81 10.35 -19.35 6.62
C TYR A 81 11.77 -19.83 6.29
N LEU A 82 12.80 -19.20 6.88
CA LEU A 82 14.20 -19.55 6.60
C LEU A 82 14.55 -21.00 6.98
N PRO A 83 14.16 -21.54 8.15
CA PRO A 83 14.42 -22.94 8.47
C PRO A 83 13.69 -23.92 7.55
N ALA A 84 12.47 -23.57 7.09
CA ALA A 84 11.68 -24.47 6.24
C ALA A 84 12.19 -24.52 4.79
N TYR A 85 12.76 -23.42 4.28
CA TYR A 85 13.12 -23.29 2.87
C TYR A 85 14.63 -23.28 2.60
N GLY A 86 15.43 -22.85 3.59
CA GLY A 86 16.88 -22.69 3.46
C GLY A 86 17.60 -23.99 3.13
N ASP A 87 17.22 -25.09 3.78
CA ASP A 87 17.87 -26.41 3.60
C ASP A 87 17.58 -27.04 2.22
N HIS A 88 16.60 -26.51 1.49
CA HIS A 88 16.17 -27.01 0.19
C HIS A 88 16.58 -26.11 -0.99
N GLY A 89 17.33 -25.03 -0.73
CA GLY A 89 17.75 -24.07 -1.76
C GLY A 89 16.58 -23.35 -2.42
N ILE A 90 15.41 -23.30 -1.77
CA ILE A 90 14.20 -22.69 -2.31
C ILE A 90 14.20 -21.20 -1.97
N LEU A 91 14.22 -20.37 -3.01
CA LEU A 91 14.03 -18.93 -2.90
C LEU A 91 12.56 -18.59 -3.17
N VAL A 92 11.94 -17.86 -2.23
CA VAL A 92 10.62 -17.29 -2.43
C VAL A 92 10.74 -16.16 -3.44
N MET A 93 10.20 -16.36 -4.65
CA MET A 93 10.05 -15.28 -5.62
C MET A 93 8.87 -14.41 -5.20
N PHE A 94 9.11 -13.11 -5.07
CA PHE A 94 8.02 -12.15 -4.98
C PHE A 94 7.44 -12.02 -6.39
N SER A 95 6.30 -12.67 -6.62
CA SER A 95 5.46 -12.45 -7.79
C SER A 95 4.15 -11.85 -7.33
N THR A 96 3.74 -10.76 -7.95
CA THR A 96 2.35 -10.29 -7.85
C THR A 96 1.62 -10.80 -9.08
N ASP A 97 0.78 -11.81 -8.86
CA ASP A 97 -0.29 -12.19 -9.81
C ASP A 97 -1.49 -11.23 -9.71
N ALA A 98 -1.33 -10.06 -9.09
CA ALA A 98 -2.41 -9.10 -8.97
C ALA A 98 -2.85 -8.67 -10.38
N GLU A 99 -4.08 -9.03 -10.75
CA GLU A 99 -4.67 -8.59 -12.02
C GLU A 99 -4.70 -7.06 -12.09
N ASN A 100 -4.50 -6.52 -13.29
CA ASN A 100 -4.30 -5.08 -13.58
C ASN A 100 -5.38 -4.15 -12.99
N SER A 101 -6.54 -4.68 -12.63
CA SER A 101 -7.68 -3.91 -12.13
C SER A 101 -7.74 -3.78 -10.61
N SER A 102 -6.92 -4.48 -9.82
CA SER A 102 -6.96 -4.30 -8.35
C SER A 102 -6.28 -2.99 -7.92
N LEU A 103 -6.81 -2.29 -6.92
CA LEU A 103 -6.24 -1.02 -6.43
C LEU A 103 -4.75 -1.18 -6.05
N THR A 104 -4.39 -2.31 -5.43
CA THR A 104 -3.01 -2.62 -5.05
C THR A 104 -2.09 -2.80 -6.26
N ALA A 105 -2.54 -3.53 -7.29
CA ALA A 105 -1.79 -3.66 -8.55
C ALA A 105 -1.63 -2.32 -9.24
N ARG A 106 -2.66 -1.46 -9.20
CA ARG A 106 -2.60 -0.12 -9.79
C ARG A 106 -1.68 0.82 -9.02
N LEU A 107 -1.59 0.68 -7.70
CA LEU A 107 -0.69 1.50 -6.89
C LEU A 107 0.76 1.14 -7.18
N PHE A 108 1.16 -0.12 -7.01
CA PHE A 108 2.58 -0.51 -7.09
C PHE A 108 3.04 -0.91 -8.49
N GLY A 109 2.08 -1.16 -9.39
CA GLY A 109 2.35 -1.74 -10.69
C GLY A 109 2.98 -3.13 -10.61
N ARG A 110 3.54 -3.57 -11.73
CA ARG A 110 4.09 -4.92 -11.88
C ARG A 110 5.60 -4.92 -12.07
N SER A 111 6.17 -3.83 -12.61
CA SER A 111 7.57 -3.78 -12.99
C SER A 111 8.35 -2.80 -12.13
N ASN A 112 8.70 -3.26 -10.93
CA ASN A 112 9.49 -2.51 -9.97
C ASN A 112 10.55 -3.38 -9.31
N ILE A 113 11.49 -2.73 -8.61
CA ILE A 113 12.62 -3.37 -7.94
C ILE A 113 12.23 -4.41 -6.86
N VAL A 114 11.01 -4.38 -6.34
CA VAL A 114 10.54 -5.32 -5.31
C VAL A 114 9.92 -6.58 -5.92
N PHE A 115 9.18 -6.43 -7.02
CA PHE A 115 8.44 -7.54 -7.65
C PHE A 115 9.16 -8.19 -8.83
N GLN A 116 10.19 -7.54 -9.36
CA GLN A 116 11.01 -8.13 -10.42
C GLN A 116 12.10 -9.03 -9.84
N ASN A 117 12.48 -10.04 -10.61
CA ASN A 117 13.47 -11.05 -10.25
C ASN A 117 14.53 -11.18 -11.37
N GLY A 118 15.64 -11.87 -11.09
CA GLY A 118 16.65 -12.19 -12.10
C GLY A 118 17.23 -10.96 -12.81
N ASP A 119 17.33 -11.01 -14.14
CA ASP A 119 17.93 -9.92 -14.93
C ASP A 119 17.07 -8.66 -14.98
N HIS A 120 15.74 -8.79 -14.91
CA HIS A 120 14.84 -7.63 -14.77
C HIS A 120 15.12 -6.87 -13.48
N TRP A 121 15.22 -7.58 -12.35
CA TRP A 121 15.61 -6.98 -11.08
C TRP A 121 16.97 -6.29 -11.14
N LYS A 122 17.99 -6.96 -11.73
CA LYS A 122 19.33 -6.38 -11.89
C LYS A 122 19.28 -5.06 -12.65
N ARG A 123 18.44 -4.98 -13.69
CA ARG A 123 18.21 -3.74 -14.46
C ARG A 123 17.61 -2.63 -13.58
N HIS A 124 16.53 -2.91 -12.85
CA HIS A 124 15.93 -1.94 -11.93
C HIS A 124 16.93 -1.45 -10.88
N ARG A 125 17.67 -2.38 -10.26
CA ARG A 125 18.67 -2.06 -9.25
C ARG A 125 19.83 -1.25 -9.80
N LYS A 126 20.29 -1.54 -11.01
CA LYS A 126 21.36 -0.79 -11.68
C LYS A 126 20.98 0.68 -11.83
N ILE A 127 19.76 0.96 -12.27
CA ILE A 127 19.24 2.33 -12.45
C ILE A 127 18.96 3.03 -11.11
N ALA A 128 18.43 2.31 -10.11
CA ALA A 128 18.09 2.90 -8.82
C ALA A 128 19.32 3.12 -7.89
N ASN A 129 20.34 2.27 -7.97
CA ASN A 129 21.48 2.29 -7.05
C ASN A 129 22.18 3.65 -6.93
N PRO A 130 22.47 4.40 -8.01
CA PRO A 130 23.11 5.71 -7.91
C PRO A 130 22.36 6.67 -6.98
N ALA A 131 21.02 6.63 -7.01
CA ALA A 131 20.20 7.48 -6.16
C ALA A 131 20.45 7.25 -4.66
N PHE A 132 20.60 5.98 -4.26
CA PHE A 132 20.81 5.62 -2.84
C PHE A 132 22.25 5.71 -2.36
N HIS A 133 23.22 5.87 -3.26
CA HIS A 133 24.64 6.06 -2.89
C HIS A 133 25.10 7.50 -2.98
N ARG A 134 24.48 8.30 -3.87
CA ARG A 134 24.87 9.69 -4.11
C ARG A 134 24.01 10.68 -3.34
N SER A 135 22.71 10.43 -3.22
CA SER A 135 21.80 11.34 -2.51
C SER A 135 21.96 11.23 -1.00
N MET A 136 22.32 12.34 -0.36
CA MET A 136 22.33 12.51 1.09
C MET A 136 21.86 13.95 1.37
N PRO A 137 20.55 14.22 1.25
CA PRO A 137 20.04 15.58 1.21
C PRO A 137 19.90 16.14 2.64
N VAL A 138 21.05 16.39 3.28
CA VAL A 138 21.15 16.82 4.68
C VAL A 138 20.44 18.16 4.87
N GLN A 139 20.53 19.07 3.89
CA GLN A 139 19.88 20.36 3.97
C GLN A 139 18.36 20.22 3.95
N LEU A 140 17.83 19.36 3.08
CA LEU A 140 16.40 19.05 3.03
C LEU A 140 15.89 18.50 4.36
N PHE A 141 16.55 17.47 4.92
CA PHE A 141 16.13 16.90 6.20
C PHE A 141 16.24 17.91 7.34
N GLY A 142 17.27 18.77 7.34
CA GLY A 142 17.40 19.87 8.29
C GLY A 142 16.25 20.87 8.21
N ALA A 143 15.90 21.31 7.00
CA ALA A 143 14.79 22.24 6.77
C ALA A 143 13.44 21.65 7.18
N LEU A 144 13.16 20.39 6.82
CA LEU A 144 11.94 19.70 7.24
C LEU A 144 11.87 19.53 8.75
N THR A 145 13.01 19.28 9.42
CA THR A 145 13.06 19.14 10.88
C THR A 145 12.74 20.46 11.56
N GLN A 146 13.28 21.57 11.06
CA GLN A 146 12.93 22.89 11.57
C GLN A 146 11.45 23.23 11.35
N ALA A 147 10.90 22.91 10.17
CA ALA A 147 9.48 23.10 9.89
C ALA A 147 8.60 22.29 10.86
N LEU A 148 8.99 21.04 11.14
CA LEU A 148 8.29 20.18 12.09
C LEU A 148 8.23 20.78 13.50
N PHE A 149 9.36 21.26 14.03
CA PHE A 149 9.41 21.87 15.36
C PHE A 149 8.63 23.19 15.43
N LYS A 150 8.72 24.04 14.40
CA LYS A 150 7.88 25.25 14.31
C LYS A 150 6.40 24.90 14.36
N LYS A 151 6.01 23.80 13.71
CA LYS A 151 4.64 23.33 13.72
C LYS A 151 4.21 22.77 15.08
N PHE A 152 5.10 22.09 15.81
CA PHE A 152 4.83 21.66 17.19
C PHE A 152 4.54 22.85 18.10
N GLU A 153 5.31 23.92 17.97
CA GLU A 153 5.11 25.16 18.74
C GLU A 153 3.78 25.81 18.42
N ALA A 154 3.41 25.90 17.14
CA ALA A 154 2.14 26.46 16.69
C ALA A 154 0.92 25.67 17.19
N ASP A 155 1.05 24.35 17.31
CA ASP A 155 -0.04 23.45 17.71
C ASP A 155 -0.09 23.19 19.23
N GLY A 156 0.61 24.01 20.02
CA GLY A 156 0.50 24.03 21.48
C GLY A 156 1.39 23.04 22.21
N ASN A 157 2.45 22.54 21.57
CA ASN A 157 3.52 21.69 22.13
C ASN A 157 3.12 20.32 22.69
N ARG A 158 1.83 20.04 22.87
CA ARG A 158 1.30 18.72 23.20
C ARG A 158 0.79 18.07 21.92
N VAL A 159 1.64 17.29 21.27
CA VAL A 159 1.37 16.78 19.92
C VAL A 159 1.42 15.25 19.86
N ASP A 160 0.66 14.69 18.93
CA ASP A 160 0.81 13.29 18.54
C ASP A 160 1.97 13.15 17.56
N VAL A 161 3.14 12.79 18.10
CA VAL A 161 4.39 12.73 17.33
C VAL A 161 4.29 11.70 16.21
N HIS A 162 3.45 10.67 16.34
CA HIS A 162 3.30 9.65 15.31
C HIS A 162 2.76 10.24 14.00
N ASP A 163 1.67 10.99 14.07
CA ASP A 163 1.02 11.65 12.93
C ASP A 163 1.97 12.67 12.27
N TYR A 164 2.66 13.45 13.10
CA TYR A 164 3.66 14.40 12.66
C TYR A 164 4.86 13.78 11.93
N LEU A 165 5.36 12.64 12.42
CA LEU A 165 6.44 11.91 11.75
C LEU A 165 5.96 11.25 10.44
N GLN A 166 4.68 10.87 10.34
CA GLN A 166 4.12 10.40 9.07
C GLN A 166 4.12 11.52 8.03
N ARG A 167 3.70 12.74 8.40
CA ARG A 167 3.72 13.93 7.54
C ARG A 167 5.15 14.31 7.15
N PHE A 168 6.06 14.37 8.13
CA PHE A 168 7.48 14.59 7.88
C PHE A 168 8.04 13.59 6.86
N SER A 169 7.75 12.30 7.03
CA SER A 169 8.23 11.25 6.12
C SER A 169 7.64 11.42 4.72
N LEU A 170 6.38 11.83 4.61
CA LEU A 170 5.69 12.09 3.35
C LEU A 170 6.32 13.26 2.58
N ASP A 171 6.61 14.37 3.26
CA ASP A 171 7.29 15.52 2.65
C ASP A 171 8.75 15.19 2.30
N ALA A 172 9.43 14.43 3.16
CA ALA A 172 10.81 13.98 2.92
C ALA A 172 10.90 13.11 1.67
N ILE A 173 10.07 12.07 1.54
CA ILE A 173 10.10 11.22 0.34
C ILE A 173 9.57 11.93 -0.89
N GLY A 174 8.61 12.85 -0.74
CA GLY A 174 8.16 13.68 -1.86
C GLY A 174 9.31 14.50 -2.44
N LYS A 175 10.02 15.25 -1.58
CA LYS A 175 11.11 16.13 -1.98
C LYS A 175 12.36 15.36 -2.40
N ALA A 176 12.87 14.50 -1.53
CA ALA A 176 14.10 13.72 -1.78
C ALA A 176 13.89 12.63 -2.83
N GLY A 177 12.69 12.09 -2.94
CA GLY A 177 12.36 11.03 -3.89
C GLY A 177 12.06 11.57 -5.27
N PHE A 178 11.17 12.57 -5.35
CA PHE A 178 10.51 12.94 -6.61
C PHE A 178 10.57 14.44 -6.93
N GLY A 179 11.20 15.25 -6.08
CA GLY A 179 11.16 16.71 -6.19
C GLY A 179 9.75 17.29 -6.06
N PHE A 180 8.85 16.62 -5.33
CA PHE A 180 7.46 17.02 -5.14
C PHE A 180 7.17 17.39 -3.68
N ASP A 181 6.62 18.58 -3.43
CA ASP A 181 6.23 19.01 -2.09
C ASP A 181 4.76 18.67 -1.81
N PHE A 182 4.52 17.75 -0.87
CA PHE A 182 3.16 17.45 -0.40
C PHE A 182 2.62 18.51 0.56
N ASN A 183 3.51 19.32 1.14
CA ASN A 183 3.21 20.32 2.17
C ASN A 183 2.38 19.73 3.33
N SER A 184 2.67 18.49 3.71
CA SER A 184 1.85 17.72 4.65
C SER A 184 2.14 18.05 6.12
N ILE A 185 3.32 18.59 6.44
CA ILE A 185 3.62 19.10 7.79
C ILE A 185 2.71 20.28 8.13
N ASP A 186 2.58 21.24 7.21
CA ASP A 186 1.83 22.48 7.42
C ASP A 186 0.34 22.32 7.12
N ASP A 187 -0.01 21.62 6.04
CA ASP A 187 -1.39 21.45 5.57
C ASP A 187 -1.83 19.97 5.56
N THR A 188 -2.54 19.61 6.62
CA THR A 188 -3.16 18.29 6.78
C THR A 188 -4.28 18.03 5.79
N GLU A 189 -4.86 19.11 5.27
CA GLU A 189 -5.99 19.07 4.36
C GLU A 189 -5.55 19.06 2.89
N SER A 190 -4.22 19.06 2.66
CA SER A 190 -3.63 19.02 1.32
C SER A 190 -4.20 17.86 0.51
N LYS A 191 -4.59 18.17 -0.73
CA LYS A 191 -5.26 17.25 -1.66
C LYS A 191 -4.53 15.91 -1.74
N TRP A 192 -3.21 15.94 -1.86
CA TRP A 192 -2.39 14.75 -2.11
C TRP A 192 -2.20 13.89 -0.87
N THR A 193 -2.12 14.50 0.32
CA THR A 193 -2.09 13.77 1.60
C THR A 193 -3.37 12.97 1.80
N LYS A 194 -4.54 13.57 1.53
CA LYS A 194 -5.84 12.87 1.58
C LYS A 194 -5.95 11.75 0.55
N ILE A 195 -5.60 12.04 -0.71
CA ILE A 195 -5.65 11.04 -1.79
C ILE A 195 -4.78 9.83 -1.45
N TYR A 196 -3.54 10.06 -0.99
CA TYR A 196 -2.64 8.98 -0.62
C TYR A 196 -3.15 8.19 0.59
N GLY A 197 -3.60 8.88 1.64
CA GLY A 197 -4.16 8.24 2.84
C GLY A 197 -5.35 7.34 2.52
N ASP A 198 -6.27 7.82 1.68
CA ASP A 198 -7.44 7.05 1.24
C ASP A 198 -7.06 5.82 0.40
N ILE A 199 -6.14 5.97 -0.55
CA ILE A 199 -5.66 4.85 -1.38
C ILE A 199 -4.98 3.80 -0.49
N ARG A 200 -4.09 4.23 0.42
CA ARG A 200 -3.37 3.33 1.32
C ARG A 200 -4.31 2.58 2.26
N ALA A 201 -5.33 3.25 2.81
CA ALA A 201 -6.37 2.58 3.58
C ALA A 201 -7.14 1.58 2.70
N GLY A 202 -7.46 1.97 1.47
CA GLY A 202 -8.15 1.15 0.47
C GLY A 202 -7.40 -0.11 0.05
N THR A 203 -6.07 -0.06 -0.11
CA THR A 203 -5.27 -1.25 -0.49
C THR A 203 -5.19 -2.30 0.61
N SER A 204 -5.49 -1.92 1.85
CA SER A 204 -5.43 -2.80 3.03
C SER A 204 -6.78 -3.45 3.38
N VAL A 205 -7.82 -3.30 2.55
CA VAL A 205 -9.16 -3.84 2.82
C VAL A 205 -9.19 -5.36 2.54
N PRO A 206 -9.37 -6.22 3.58
CA PRO A 206 -9.25 -7.68 3.41
C PRO A 206 -10.23 -8.28 2.41
N LEU A 207 -11.44 -7.72 2.30
CA LEU A 207 -12.47 -8.20 1.37
C LEU A 207 -11.96 -8.22 -0.08
N PHE A 208 -11.35 -7.13 -0.54
CA PHE A 208 -10.85 -7.01 -1.92
C PHE A 208 -9.50 -7.70 -2.13
N LEU A 209 -8.71 -7.90 -1.05
CA LEU A 209 -7.50 -8.71 -1.09
C LEU A 209 -7.81 -10.21 -1.25
N LEU A 210 -8.82 -10.71 -0.52
CA LEU A 210 -9.23 -12.11 -0.57
C LEU A 210 -10.08 -12.41 -1.80
N PHE A 211 -10.89 -11.46 -2.26
CA PHE A 211 -11.80 -11.63 -3.40
C PHE A 211 -11.57 -10.56 -4.47
N PRO A 212 -10.43 -10.60 -5.19
CA PRO A 212 -10.11 -9.59 -6.21
C PRO A 212 -11.13 -9.54 -7.35
N VAL A 213 -11.89 -10.63 -7.57
CA VAL A 213 -13.00 -10.68 -8.53
C VAL A 213 -14.07 -9.61 -8.27
N LEU A 214 -14.27 -9.21 -7.02
CA LEU A 214 -15.22 -8.14 -6.66
C LEU A 214 -14.80 -6.80 -7.26
N GLU A 215 -13.50 -6.54 -7.29
CA GLU A 215 -12.92 -5.33 -7.87
C GLU A 215 -12.82 -5.42 -9.40
N GLN A 216 -12.56 -6.61 -9.94
CA GLN A 216 -12.44 -6.83 -11.39
C GLN A 216 -13.78 -6.75 -12.12
N ARG A 217 -14.82 -7.40 -11.56
CA ARG A 217 -16.10 -7.65 -12.25
C ARG A 217 -17.27 -6.87 -11.65
N PHE A 218 -17.20 -6.57 -10.35
CA PHE A 218 -18.33 -6.00 -9.60
C PHE A 218 -18.02 -4.62 -9.03
N LEU A 219 -16.99 -3.93 -9.55
CA LEU A 219 -16.62 -2.59 -9.08
C LEU A 219 -17.80 -1.61 -9.07
N TRP A 220 -18.73 -1.78 -10.01
CA TRP A 220 -19.95 -0.97 -10.12
C TRP A 220 -20.86 -1.04 -8.88
N ALA A 221 -20.81 -2.13 -8.12
CA ALA A 221 -21.61 -2.31 -6.91
C ALA A 221 -21.00 -1.58 -5.69
N PHE A 222 -19.72 -1.17 -5.77
CA PHE A 222 -18.99 -0.58 -4.66
C PHE A 222 -18.62 0.87 -4.96
N GLN A 223 -19.55 1.81 -4.71
CA GLN A 223 -19.35 3.24 -5.00
C GLN A 223 -18.09 3.82 -4.32
N HIS A 224 -17.85 3.46 -3.06
CA HIS A 224 -16.65 3.89 -2.35
C HIS A 224 -15.37 3.37 -3.02
N ARG A 225 -15.37 2.10 -3.47
CA ARG A 225 -14.24 1.51 -4.20
C ARG A 225 -14.03 2.23 -5.54
N ARG A 226 -15.09 2.53 -6.29
CA ARG A 226 -14.99 3.35 -7.52
C ARG A 226 -14.31 4.69 -7.28
N ASN A 227 -14.67 5.39 -6.22
CA ASN A 227 -14.03 6.66 -5.86
C ASN A 227 -12.53 6.48 -5.58
N LEU A 228 -12.13 5.41 -4.88
CA LEU A 228 -10.71 5.08 -4.68
C LEU A 228 -9.97 4.84 -6.00
N HIS A 229 -10.60 4.19 -6.99
CA HIS A 229 -10.00 4.04 -8.33
C HIS A 229 -9.81 5.38 -9.05
N GLN A 230 -10.74 6.33 -8.89
CA GLN A 230 -10.62 7.68 -9.45
C GLN A 230 -9.52 8.48 -8.76
N LYS A 231 -9.37 8.34 -7.45
CA LYS A 231 -8.23 8.91 -6.71
C LYS A 231 -6.91 8.31 -7.18
N MET A 232 -6.88 7.01 -7.45
CA MET A 232 -5.72 6.35 -8.04
C MET A 232 -5.39 6.88 -9.44
N ASP A 233 -6.40 7.19 -10.28
CA ASP A 233 -6.16 7.85 -11.58
C ASP A 233 -5.46 9.21 -11.41
N GLN A 234 -5.82 9.97 -10.37
CA GLN A 234 -5.21 11.27 -10.10
C GLN A 234 -3.76 11.13 -9.63
N LEU A 235 -3.49 10.18 -8.73
CA LEU A 235 -2.14 9.92 -8.23
C LEU A 235 -1.24 9.35 -9.34
N ASP A 236 -1.78 8.50 -10.21
CA ASP A 236 -1.05 7.98 -11.37
C ASP A 236 -0.65 9.10 -12.35
N LYS A 237 -1.59 10.00 -12.67
CA LYS A 237 -1.31 11.19 -13.47
C LYS A 237 -0.23 12.06 -12.86
N LEU A 238 -0.27 12.28 -11.54
CA LEU A 238 0.77 13.04 -10.85
C LEU A 238 2.16 12.41 -11.06
N PHE A 239 2.30 11.10 -10.87
CA PHE A 239 3.58 10.43 -11.08
C PHE A 239 4.08 10.59 -12.52
N MET A 240 3.20 10.41 -13.50
CA MET A 240 3.56 10.57 -14.91
C MET A 240 3.94 12.01 -15.27
N GLU A 241 3.21 13.01 -14.72
CA GLU A 241 3.52 14.43 -14.91
C GLU A 241 4.88 14.80 -14.31
N VAL A 242 5.19 14.30 -13.09
CA VAL A 242 6.47 14.53 -12.43
C VAL A 242 7.63 13.92 -13.24
N ILE A 243 7.46 12.70 -13.74
CA ILE A 243 8.45 12.05 -14.62
C ILE A 243 8.65 12.86 -15.91
N GLY A 244 7.56 13.23 -16.58
CA GLY A 244 7.60 13.97 -17.85
C GLY A 244 8.30 15.33 -17.71
N LYS A 245 7.91 16.13 -16.69
CA LYS A 245 8.53 17.43 -16.41
C LYS A 245 10.03 17.30 -16.14
N LYS A 246 10.43 16.30 -15.35
CA LYS A 246 11.85 16.08 -15.03
C LYS A 246 12.68 15.68 -16.24
N LYS A 247 12.16 14.79 -17.09
CA LYS A 247 12.83 14.44 -18.35
C LYS A 247 13.04 15.66 -19.24
N GLN A 248 12.01 16.48 -19.41
CA GLN A 248 12.09 17.73 -20.20
C GLN A 248 13.15 18.68 -19.63
N ALA A 249 13.16 18.91 -18.31
CA ALA A 249 14.14 19.79 -17.66
C ALA A 249 15.60 19.29 -17.82
N ILE A 250 15.81 17.96 -17.79
CA ILE A 250 17.13 17.35 -18.00
C ILE A 250 17.56 17.48 -19.47
N GLU A 251 16.67 17.22 -20.43
CA GLU A 251 16.94 17.38 -21.87
C GLU A 251 17.26 18.82 -22.26
N GLN A 252 16.55 19.78 -21.67
CA GLN A 252 16.74 21.21 -21.91
C GLN A 252 17.95 21.80 -21.18
N LYS A 253 18.70 20.99 -20.40
CA LYS A 253 19.81 21.42 -19.55
C LYS A 253 19.45 22.50 -18.52
N GLU A 254 18.17 22.79 -18.31
CA GLU A 254 17.71 23.71 -17.25
C GLU A 254 18.17 23.22 -15.86
N TYR A 255 18.33 21.90 -15.71
CA TYR A 255 18.84 21.26 -14.49
C TYR A 255 20.37 21.42 -14.30
N GLU A 256 21.16 21.64 -15.36
CA GLU A 256 22.61 21.92 -15.25
C GLU A 256 22.87 23.38 -14.81
N GLU A 257 21.95 24.30 -15.09
CA GLU A 257 22.05 25.70 -14.65
C GLU A 257 21.61 25.90 -13.18
N THR A 258 20.81 25.00 -12.64
CA THR A 258 20.52 24.97 -11.21
C THR A 258 21.66 24.25 -10.50
N PHE A 259 22.50 25.00 -9.77
CA PHE A 259 23.67 24.50 -9.01
C PHE A 259 23.24 23.62 -7.81
N VAL A 260 22.48 22.56 -8.05
CA VAL A 260 22.11 21.55 -7.05
C VAL A 260 23.25 20.55 -7.00
N ALA A 261 23.95 20.53 -5.86
CA ALA A 261 24.99 19.55 -5.64
C ALA A 261 24.43 18.13 -5.81
N ASP A 262 25.20 17.22 -6.39
CA ASP A 262 24.77 15.84 -6.70
C ASP A 262 24.17 15.10 -5.50
N ASN A 263 24.56 15.48 -4.28
CA ASN A 263 24.06 14.90 -3.03
C ASN A 263 22.68 15.42 -2.59
N GLU A 264 22.21 16.53 -3.17
CA GLU A 264 20.88 17.11 -2.93
C GLU A 264 19.91 16.81 -4.10
N LYS A 265 20.40 16.21 -5.19
CA LYS A 265 19.53 15.73 -6.27
C LYS A 265 18.56 14.67 -5.74
N ASP A 266 17.30 14.78 -6.17
CA ASP A 266 16.29 13.80 -5.83
C ASP A 266 16.49 12.48 -6.57
N LEU A 267 15.95 11.40 -5.99
CA LEU A 267 16.11 10.03 -6.48
C LEU A 267 15.64 9.86 -7.92
N LEU A 268 14.51 10.47 -8.31
CA LEU A 268 13.99 10.36 -9.67
C LEU A 268 14.94 11.01 -10.68
N THR A 269 15.49 12.19 -10.37
CA THR A 269 16.51 12.82 -11.22
C THR A 269 17.69 11.88 -11.45
N LEU A 270 18.26 11.33 -10.37
CA LEU A 270 19.41 10.41 -10.45
C LEU A 270 19.07 9.12 -11.22
N MET A 271 17.84 8.62 -11.10
CA MET A 271 17.37 7.47 -11.88
C MET A 271 17.22 7.80 -13.37
N ILE A 272 16.69 8.98 -13.73
CA ILE A 272 16.57 9.41 -15.13
C ILE A 272 17.95 9.59 -15.76
N GLU A 273 18.87 10.28 -15.07
CA GLU A 273 20.26 10.44 -15.52
C GLU A 273 20.92 9.08 -15.76
N ALA A 274 20.81 8.15 -14.80
CA ALA A 274 21.35 6.79 -14.97
C ALA A 274 20.70 6.07 -16.16
N ASN A 275 19.40 6.24 -16.35
CA ASN A 275 18.65 5.61 -17.43
C ASN A 275 19.09 6.11 -18.82
N LEU A 276 19.41 7.40 -18.94
CA LEU A 276 19.90 8.01 -20.19
C LEU A 276 21.29 7.52 -20.60
N THR A 277 22.10 7.03 -19.65
CA THR A 277 23.42 6.46 -19.95
C THR A 277 23.38 5.01 -20.45
N GLU A 278 22.23 4.35 -20.38
CA GLU A 278 22.09 2.97 -20.83
C GLU A 278 21.91 2.87 -22.35
N GLN A 279 22.31 1.71 -22.90
CA GLN A 279 22.03 1.37 -24.29
C GLN A 279 20.52 1.18 -24.51
N GLU A 280 20.07 1.36 -25.76
CA GLU A 280 18.68 1.15 -26.14
C GLU A 280 18.18 -0.24 -25.72
N GLY A 281 17.01 -0.30 -25.08
CA GLY A 281 16.43 -1.52 -24.52
C GLY A 281 16.98 -1.98 -23.17
N LYS A 282 18.08 -1.40 -22.67
CA LYS A 282 18.66 -1.73 -21.34
C LYS A 282 18.23 -0.78 -20.23
N GLY A 283 17.61 0.34 -20.58
CA GLY A 283 16.97 1.25 -19.63
C GLY A 283 15.60 0.76 -19.12
N LEU A 284 15.00 1.55 -18.24
CA LEU A 284 13.63 1.44 -17.76
C LEU A 284 12.69 2.30 -18.60
N SER A 285 11.48 1.79 -18.85
CA SER A 285 10.39 2.59 -19.43
C SER A 285 9.78 3.56 -18.41
N ASP A 286 8.94 4.49 -18.88
CA ASP A 286 8.27 5.47 -18.01
C ASP A 286 7.31 4.79 -17.03
N SER A 287 6.65 3.72 -17.46
CA SER A 287 5.82 2.90 -16.58
C SER A 287 6.66 2.18 -15.53
N GLU A 288 7.85 1.70 -15.88
CA GLU A 288 8.78 1.08 -14.94
C GLU A 288 9.35 2.08 -13.94
N LEU A 289 9.70 3.29 -14.38
CA LEU A 289 10.10 4.39 -13.50
C LEU A 289 8.96 4.72 -12.53
N ARG A 290 7.73 4.89 -13.03
CA ARG A 290 6.52 5.14 -12.24
C ARG A 290 6.26 4.04 -11.20
N ASP A 291 6.40 2.78 -11.57
CA ASP A 291 6.19 1.65 -10.67
C ASP A 291 7.25 1.62 -9.55
N ASN A 292 8.52 1.95 -9.88
CA ASN A 292 9.57 2.13 -8.87
C ASN A 292 9.31 3.32 -7.97
N LEU A 293 8.85 4.46 -8.51
CA LEU A 293 8.42 5.62 -7.71
C LEU A 293 7.37 5.22 -6.69
N ALA A 294 6.29 4.56 -7.12
CA ALA A 294 5.21 4.18 -6.24
C ALA A 294 5.67 3.21 -5.13
N ILE A 295 6.60 2.30 -5.44
CA ILE A 295 7.22 1.44 -4.45
C ILE A 295 8.08 2.23 -3.47
N PHE A 296 9.00 3.09 -3.93
CA PHE A 296 9.84 3.87 -3.02
C PHE A 296 9.00 4.79 -2.13
N PHE A 297 7.93 5.35 -2.69
CA PHE A 297 6.98 6.16 -1.95
C PHE A 297 6.30 5.39 -0.81
N ALA A 298 5.97 4.12 -1.03
CA ALA A 298 5.32 3.28 -0.02
C ALA A 298 6.29 2.53 0.90
N ALA A 299 7.53 2.31 0.45
CA ALA A 299 8.55 1.54 1.14
C ALA A 299 9.28 2.32 2.25
N VAL A 300 8.90 3.59 2.51
CA VAL A 300 9.43 4.38 3.63
C VAL A 300 8.92 3.82 4.96
N ARG A 301 9.52 2.72 5.40
CA ARG A 301 9.36 2.14 6.74
C ARG A 301 10.59 1.33 7.15
N LYS A 302 11.42 1.91 7.98
CA LYS A 302 11.95 1.28 9.21
C LYS A 302 12.65 2.36 10.01
N TYR A 303 12.18 2.61 11.21
CA TYR A 303 12.84 3.48 12.17
C TYR A 303 13.00 2.69 13.46
N GLU A 304 14.21 2.70 14.02
CA GLU A 304 14.49 2.19 15.35
C GLU A 304 14.61 3.39 16.28
N TRP A 305 13.76 3.44 17.29
CA TRP A 305 13.72 4.50 18.30
C TRP A 305 13.66 3.82 19.66
N SER A 306 14.44 4.32 20.62
CA SER A 306 14.27 3.96 22.03
C SER A 306 13.29 4.94 22.66
N LEU A 307 12.20 4.43 23.22
CA LEU A 307 11.20 5.26 23.89
C LEU A 307 11.51 5.38 25.39
N PRO A 308 11.11 6.49 26.04
CA PRO A 308 11.20 6.65 27.48
C PRO A 308 10.53 5.50 28.25
N VAL A 309 10.97 5.25 29.49
CA VAL A 309 10.55 4.12 30.35
C VAL A 309 9.04 4.10 30.63
N ASP A 310 8.40 5.27 30.56
CA ASP A 310 6.97 5.51 30.75
C ASP A 310 6.15 5.44 29.46
N SER A 311 6.79 5.22 28.30
CA SER A 311 6.10 5.11 27.02
C SER A 311 5.24 3.85 26.91
N ILE A 312 4.06 4.00 26.30
CA ILE A 312 3.15 2.89 26.01
C ILE A 312 3.76 1.82 25.09
N HIS A 313 4.80 2.14 24.32
CA HIS A 313 5.50 1.20 23.42
C HIS A 313 6.90 0.82 23.91
N ARG A 314 7.24 1.05 25.18
CA ARG A 314 8.56 0.74 25.75
C ARG A 314 8.99 -0.73 25.55
N ASP A 315 8.02 -1.65 25.61
CA ASP A 315 8.24 -3.11 25.48
C ASP A 315 7.95 -3.59 24.05
N GLY A 316 8.01 -2.70 23.06
CA GLY A 316 7.76 -2.95 21.65
C GLY A 316 6.58 -2.16 21.07
N LEU A 317 6.55 -2.05 19.73
CA LEU A 317 5.53 -1.30 18.99
C LEU A 317 4.14 -1.89 19.24
N LYS A 318 3.30 -1.18 19.99
CA LYS A 318 1.89 -1.55 20.19
C LYS A 318 1.05 -1.10 19.01
N LEU A 319 0.40 -2.05 18.36
CA LEU A 319 -0.46 -1.83 17.21
C LEU A 319 -1.90 -1.53 17.64
N ASN A 320 -2.60 -0.72 16.85
CA ASN A 320 -4.00 -0.40 17.07
C ASN A 320 -4.89 -1.62 16.72
N PRO A 321 -5.56 -2.24 17.70
CA PRO A 321 -6.31 -3.48 17.47
C PRO A 321 -7.57 -3.28 16.60
N LYS A 322 -8.00 -2.04 16.34
CA LYS A 322 -9.22 -1.73 15.57
C LYS A 322 -9.01 -1.70 14.05
N LYS A 323 -7.78 -1.76 13.55
CA LYS A 323 -7.47 -1.69 12.10
C LYS A 323 -6.89 -3.00 11.58
N LEU A 324 -7.75 -4.01 11.47
CA LEU A 324 -7.38 -5.33 10.95
C LEU A 324 -6.88 -5.22 9.49
N GLY A 325 -5.59 -5.48 9.25
CA GLY A 325 -4.96 -5.44 7.91
C GLY A 325 -4.00 -4.27 7.67
N SER A 326 -4.00 -3.23 8.51
CA SER A 326 -2.99 -2.16 8.51
C SER A 326 -2.24 -2.18 9.85
N LEU A 327 -0.95 -2.52 9.82
CA LEU A 327 -0.08 -2.43 11.00
C LEU A 327 0.21 -0.95 11.28
N GLU A 328 -0.68 -0.32 12.04
CA GLU A 328 -0.56 1.06 12.53
C GLU A 328 -0.37 1.06 14.05
N PRO A 329 0.60 1.83 14.59
CA PRO A 329 0.82 1.91 16.02
C PRO A 329 -0.26 2.74 16.75
N VAL A 330 -0.40 2.51 18.05
CA VAL A 330 -1.17 3.40 18.95
C VAL A 330 -0.49 4.78 19.00
N ASN A 331 -1.27 5.85 19.14
CA ASN A 331 -0.77 7.23 19.16
C ASN A 331 0.23 7.47 20.30
N LEU A 332 1.27 8.27 20.02
CA LEU A 332 2.32 8.62 20.99
C LEU A 332 2.27 10.12 21.26
N ILE A 333 1.65 10.50 22.38
CA ILE A 333 1.54 11.88 22.81
C ILE A 333 2.82 12.28 23.55
N VAL A 334 3.42 13.41 23.15
CA VAL A 334 4.61 13.99 23.80
C VAL A 334 4.35 15.46 24.09
N ASP A 335 4.77 15.92 25.27
CA ASP A 335 4.76 17.33 25.66
C ASP A 335 6.16 17.93 25.39
N PHE A 336 6.23 18.96 24.57
CA PHE A 336 7.47 19.69 24.26
C PHE A 336 7.60 20.95 25.13
N HIS A 337 8.83 21.23 25.58
CA HIS A 337 9.18 22.46 26.26
C HIS A 337 10.32 23.15 25.51
N PRO A 338 10.17 24.44 25.14
CA PRO A 338 11.28 25.22 24.60
C PRO A 338 12.45 25.21 25.59
N ARG A 339 13.67 25.00 25.08
CA ARG A 339 14.87 24.97 25.92
C ARG A 339 15.40 26.36 26.25
N TYR A 340 14.99 27.37 25.48
CA TYR A 340 15.45 28.75 25.57
C TYR A 340 14.28 29.71 25.41
#